data_AF-A0A2V6VF99-F1
#
_entry.id   AF-A0A2V6VF99-F1
#
_cell.length_a   1.000
_cell.length_b   1.000
_cell.length_c   1.000
_cell.angle_alpha   90.00
_cell.angle_beta   90.00
_cell.angle_gamma   90.00
#
_symmetry.space_group_name_H-M   'P 1'
#
loop_
_entity.id
_entity.type
_entity.pdbx_description
1 polymer ?
#
loop_
_entity_poly.entity_id
_entity_poly.type
_entity_poly.pdbx_seq_one_letter_code
_entity_poly.pdbx_strand_id
1 'polypeptide(L)'
;MIALGETAGAAMSRLKPQIERYAAARVAANAGAHGFSGSAEYDDEVRDRAIFAAEAGLSFFHLHAEGLGLVLFFASTLVASAVPGRIARGALYVLLTLGGLFPLGYLVYGAAVLEAGRDSGVELAERWILTPLGLAAIAGLLGLLVVLARRRA
;
A
#
# COMPACT_ATOMS: atom_id res chain seq x y z
N MET A 1 6.43 -8.85 5.12
CA MET A 1 6.09 -8.12 3.88
C MET A 1 6.30 -8.97 2.65
N ILE A 2 7.52 -9.41 2.32
CA ILE A 2 7.82 -10.23 1.12
C ILE A 2 6.84 -11.40 0.96
N ALA A 3 6.73 -12.28 1.96
CA ALA A 3 5.80 -13.42 1.90
C ALA A 3 4.32 -13.02 1.70
N LEU A 4 3.91 -11.87 2.22
CA LEU A 4 2.54 -11.37 2.02
C LEU A 4 2.37 -10.82 0.59
N GLY A 5 3.38 -10.16 0.04
CA GLY A 5 3.42 -9.70 -1.34
C GLY A 5 3.29 -10.86 -2.32
N GLU A 6 4.11 -11.90 -2.13
CA GLU A 6 4.06 -13.13 -2.94
C GLU A 6 2.70 -13.82 -2.84
N THR A 7 2.13 -13.88 -1.63
CA THR A 7 0.79 -14.45 -1.42
C THR A 7 -0.27 -13.66 -2.18
N ALA A 8 -0.16 -12.32 -2.22
CA ALA A 8 -1.07 -11.49 -3.01
C ALA A 8 -0.90 -11.72 -4.52
N GLY A 9 0.33 -11.85 -5.02
CA GLY A 9 0.60 -12.23 -6.41
C GLY A 9 -0.02 -13.58 -6.78
N ALA A 10 0.15 -14.58 -5.91
CA ALA A 10 -0.47 -15.90 -6.07
C ALA A 10 -2.01 -15.82 -6.03
N ALA A 11 -2.58 -15.03 -5.11
CA ALA A 11 -4.02 -14.84 -5.03
C ALA A 11 -4.59 -14.17 -6.29
N MET A 12 -3.95 -13.11 -6.79
CA MET A 12 -4.38 -12.42 -8.01
C MET A 12 -4.35 -13.34 -9.25
N SER A 13 -3.42 -14.28 -9.33
CA SER A 13 -3.37 -15.23 -10.45
C SER A 13 -4.38 -16.38 -10.30
N ARG A 14 -4.50 -16.95 -9.10
CA ARG A 14 -5.34 -18.15 -8.85
C ARG A 14 -6.81 -17.85 -8.59
N LEU A 15 -7.11 -16.67 -8.05
CA LEU A 15 -8.43 -16.28 -7.60
C LEU A 15 -9.00 -15.11 -8.40
N LYS A 16 -8.44 -14.80 -9.57
CA LYS A 16 -8.89 -13.67 -10.42
C LYS A 16 -10.42 -13.64 -10.61
N PRO A 17 -11.09 -14.73 -11.03
CA PRO A 17 -12.55 -14.70 -11.21
C PRO A 17 -13.32 -14.44 -9.91
N GLN A 18 -12.80 -14.88 -8.76
CA GLN A 18 -13.40 -14.67 -7.45
C GLN A 18 -13.26 -13.21 -7.01
N ILE A 19 -12.09 -12.61 -7.23
CA ILE A 19 -11.77 -11.21 -6.92
C ILE A 19 -12.66 -10.29 -7.76
N GLU A 20 -12.73 -10.51 -9.08
CA GLU A 20 -13.58 -9.74 -10.00
C GLU A 20 -15.05 -9.80 -9.57
N ARG A 21 -15.58 -10.99 -9.28
CA ARG A 21 -16.97 -11.16 -8.82
C ARG A 21 -17.23 -10.47 -7.49
N TYR A 22 -16.30 -10.57 -6.55
CA TYR A 22 -16.41 -9.90 -5.26
C TYR A 22 -16.43 -8.37 -5.43
N ALA A 23 -15.51 -7.83 -6.23
CA ALA A 23 -15.44 -6.41 -6.52
C ALA A 23 -16.71 -5.90 -7.19
N ALA A 24 -17.20 -6.60 -8.23
CA ALA A 24 -18.44 -6.27 -8.92
C ALA A 24 -19.64 -6.24 -7.96
N ALA A 25 -19.76 -7.25 -7.08
CA ALA A 25 -20.83 -7.31 -6.09
C ALA A 25 -20.74 -6.15 -5.09
N ARG A 26 -19.54 -5.78 -4.64
CA ARG A 26 -19.36 -4.66 -3.70
C ARG A 26 -19.68 -3.32 -4.34
N VAL A 27 -19.24 -3.08 -5.57
CA VAL A 27 -19.55 -1.86 -6.32
C VAL A 27 -21.05 -1.72 -6.52
N ALA A 28 -21.73 -2.79 -6.95
CA ALA A 28 -23.19 -2.77 -7.13
C ALA A 28 -23.94 -2.49 -5.80
N ALA A 29 -23.48 -3.08 -4.70
CA ALA A 29 -24.06 -2.82 -3.38
C ALA A 29 -23.80 -1.39 -2.85
N ASN A 30 -22.83 -0.67 -3.42
CA ASN A 30 -22.49 0.71 -3.06
C ASN A 30 -22.78 1.69 -4.23
N ALA A 31 -23.77 1.41 -5.07
CA ALA A 31 -24.07 2.16 -6.31
C ALA A 31 -24.11 3.69 -6.13
N GLY A 32 -24.66 4.19 -5.01
CA GLY A 32 -24.70 5.62 -4.71
C GLY A 32 -23.32 6.26 -4.49
N ALA A 33 -22.39 5.55 -3.85
CA ALA A 33 -21.01 6.01 -3.66
C ALA A 33 -20.22 6.04 -4.97
N HIS A 34 -20.57 5.16 -5.91
CA HIS A 34 -19.98 5.11 -7.25
C HIS A 34 -20.67 6.05 -8.24
N GLY A 35 -21.76 6.74 -7.85
CA GLY A 35 -22.45 7.69 -8.71
C GLY A 35 -23.22 7.04 -9.86
N PHE A 36 -23.75 5.83 -9.65
CA PHE A 36 -24.56 5.14 -10.65
C PHE A 36 -25.78 5.96 -11.03
N SER A 37 -26.00 6.10 -12.32
CA SER A 37 -27.04 6.89 -12.95
C SER A 37 -28.34 6.11 -13.17
N GLY A 38 -28.27 4.78 -13.16
CA GLY A 38 -29.36 3.88 -13.56
C GLY A 38 -29.34 3.54 -15.06
N SER A 39 -28.47 4.14 -15.86
CA SER A 39 -28.24 3.78 -17.26
C SER A 39 -27.16 2.71 -17.35
N ALA A 40 -27.51 1.54 -17.91
CA ALA A 40 -26.59 0.41 -18.01
C ALA A 40 -25.28 0.76 -18.73
N GLU A 41 -25.35 1.50 -19.84
CA GLU A 41 -24.15 1.87 -20.62
C GLU A 41 -23.16 2.72 -19.81
N TYR A 42 -23.66 3.69 -19.03
CA TYR A 42 -22.80 4.54 -18.21
C TYR A 42 -22.32 3.82 -16.95
N ASP A 43 -23.22 3.07 -16.29
CA ASP A 43 -22.92 2.42 -15.03
C ASP A 43 -21.93 1.25 -15.22
N ASP A 44 -21.93 0.61 -16.39
CA ASP A 44 -20.96 -0.43 -16.75
C ASP A 44 -19.53 0.14 -16.79
N GLU A 45 -19.32 1.30 -17.42
CA GLU A 45 -18.00 1.95 -17.47
C GLU A 45 -17.53 2.40 -16.08
N VAL A 46 -18.44 2.91 -15.25
CA VAL A 46 -18.13 3.29 -13.86
C VAL A 46 -17.76 2.05 -13.05
N ARG A 47 -18.51 0.96 -13.19
CA ARG A 47 -18.25 -0.31 -12.51
C ARG A 47 -16.88 -0.86 -12.87
N ASP A 48 -16.56 -0.94 -14.16
CA ASP A 48 -15.31 -1.51 -14.64
C ASP A 48 -14.11 -0.70 -14.15
N ARG A 49 -14.21 0.63 -14.13
CA ARG A 49 -13.19 1.52 -13.56
C ARG A 49 -12.98 1.30 -12.06
N ALA A 50 -14.06 1.09 -11.30
CA ALA A 50 -13.99 0.83 -9.87
C ALA A 50 -13.36 -0.54 -9.57
N ILE A 51 -13.76 -1.58 -10.31
CA ILE A 51 -13.18 -2.93 -10.19
C ILE A 51 -11.69 -2.87 -10.51
N PHE A 52 -11.31 -2.25 -11.63
CA PHE A 52 -9.91 -2.09 -12.02
C PHE A 52 -9.09 -1.39 -10.95
N ALA A 53 -9.60 -0.31 -10.37
CA ALA A 53 -8.90 0.40 -9.30
C ALA A 53 -8.75 -0.46 -8.03
N ALA A 54 -9.77 -1.25 -7.66
CA ALA A 54 -9.68 -2.17 -6.52
C ALA A 54 -8.62 -3.26 -6.76
N GLU A 55 -8.57 -3.84 -7.96
CA GLU A 55 -7.56 -4.82 -8.35
C GLU A 55 -6.16 -4.23 -8.42
N ALA A 56 -6.04 -2.98 -8.89
CA ALA A 56 -4.78 -2.25 -8.87
C ALA A 56 -4.24 -2.11 -7.44
N GLY A 57 -5.11 -1.97 -6.43
CA GLY A 57 -4.72 -2.01 -5.01
C GLY A 57 -4.00 -3.31 -4.61
N LEU A 58 -4.50 -4.47 -5.04
CA LEU A 58 -3.82 -5.75 -4.81
C LEU A 58 -2.50 -5.86 -5.57
N SER A 59 -2.45 -5.36 -6.81
CA SER A 59 -1.24 -5.34 -7.63
C SER A 59 -0.16 -4.46 -7.00
N PHE A 60 -0.52 -3.25 -6.57
CA PHE A 60 0.39 -2.35 -5.87
C PHE A 60 0.84 -2.93 -4.53
N PHE A 61 -0.04 -3.59 -3.77
CA PHE A 61 0.35 -4.27 -2.55
C PHE A 61 1.42 -5.33 -2.81
N HIS A 62 1.20 -6.22 -3.79
CA HIS A 62 2.15 -7.26 -4.18
C HIS A 62 3.53 -6.67 -4.51
N LEU A 63 3.59 -5.75 -5.48
CA LEU A 63 4.85 -5.18 -5.95
C LEU A 63 5.59 -4.39 -4.87
N HIS A 64 4.88 -3.57 -4.10
CA HIS A 64 5.53 -2.75 -3.06
C HIS A 64 5.91 -3.59 -1.84
N ALA A 65 5.16 -4.62 -1.47
CA ALA A 65 5.50 -5.49 -0.35
C ALA A 65 6.79 -6.28 -0.60
N GLU A 66 7.02 -6.71 -1.84
CA GLU A 66 8.26 -7.36 -2.25
C GLU A 66 9.43 -6.37 -2.29
N GLY A 67 9.29 -5.28 -3.05
CA GLY A 67 10.35 -4.29 -3.20
C GLY A 67 10.75 -3.65 -1.87
N LEU A 68 9.78 -3.13 -1.12
CA LEU A 68 10.05 -2.48 0.17
C LEU A 68 10.51 -3.48 1.23
N GLY A 69 10.03 -4.72 1.18
CA GLY A 69 10.48 -5.78 2.09
C GLY A 69 11.99 -6.00 2.03
N LEU A 70 12.57 -6.04 0.83
CA LEU A 70 14.01 -6.16 0.63
C LEU A 70 14.77 -4.93 1.11
N VAL A 71 14.28 -3.72 0.78
CA VAL A 71 14.88 -2.46 1.23
C VAL A 71 14.94 -2.40 2.75
N LEU A 72 13.85 -2.77 3.44
CA LEU A 72 13.78 -2.73 4.89
C LEU A 72 14.64 -3.80 5.56
N PHE A 73 14.74 -4.99 4.96
CA PHE A 73 15.66 -6.02 5.45
C PHE A 73 17.10 -5.50 5.46
N PHE A 74 17.53 -4.91 4.34
CA PHE A 74 18.87 -4.35 4.22
C PHE A 74 19.08 -3.14 5.15
N ALA A 75 18.18 -2.16 5.13
CA ALA A 75 18.26 -0.96 5.97
C ALA A 75 18.27 -1.32 7.46
N SER A 76 17.42 -2.25 7.90
CA SER A 76 17.36 -2.68 9.30
C SER A 76 18.63 -3.42 9.74
N THR A 77 19.26 -4.16 8.83
CA THR A 77 20.56 -4.81 9.06
C THR A 77 21.68 -3.77 9.20
N LEU A 78 21.67 -2.71 8.39
CA LEU A 78 22.58 -1.57 8.55
C LEU A 78 22.33 -0.82 9.87
N VAL A 79 21.08 -0.59 10.25
CA VAL A 79 20.74 0.00 11.55
C VAL A 79 21.32 -0.85 12.69
N ALA A 80 21.14 -2.17 12.63
CA ALA A 80 21.61 -3.10 13.66
C ALA A 80 23.14 -3.08 13.81
N SER A 81 23.86 -3.06 12.68
CA SER A 81 25.33 -3.22 12.63
C SER A 81 26.10 -1.90 12.73
N ALA A 82 25.54 -0.81 12.23
CA ALA A 82 26.28 0.43 12.02
C ALA A 82 25.77 1.63 12.85
N VAL A 83 24.67 1.51 13.61
CA VAL A 83 24.15 2.62 14.43
C VAL A 83 24.44 2.37 15.92
N PRO A 84 25.42 3.08 16.53
CA PRO A 84 25.86 2.80 17.90
C PRO A 84 24.86 3.25 18.97
N GLY A 85 24.11 4.35 18.73
CA GLY A 85 23.21 4.95 19.72
C GLY A 85 21.88 4.21 19.86
N ARG A 86 21.48 3.85 21.09
CA ARG A 86 20.19 3.19 21.37
C ARG A 86 18.99 4.03 20.93
N ILE A 87 19.02 5.34 21.23
CA ILE A 87 17.93 6.26 20.88
C ILE A 87 17.82 6.40 19.36
N ALA A 88 18.94 6.67 18.67
CA ALA A 88 18.96 6.80 17.21
C ALA A 88 18.48 5.51 16.51
N ARG A 89 18.93 4.35 16.98
CA ARG A 89 18.49 3.05 16.48
C ARG A 89 17.00 2.82 16.72
N GLY A 90 16.50 3.14 17.91
CA GLY A 90 15.06 3.07 18.22
C GLY A 90 14.23 3.95 17.28
N ALA A 91 14.63 5.20 17.10
CA ALA A 91 13.96 6.14 16.19
C ALA A 91 13.96 5.63 14.73
N LEU A 92 15.11 5.13 14.24
CA LEU A 92 15.20 4.56 12.89
C LEU A 92 14.33 3.32 12.73
N TYR A 93 14.30 2.41 13.72
CA TYR A 93 13.41 1.26 13.65
C TYR A 93 11.94 1.65 13.66
N VAL A 94 11.53 2.65 14.45
CA VAL A 94 10.15 3.14 14.43
C VAL A 94 9.79 3.68 13.05
N LEU A 95 10.61 4.57 12.48
CA LEU A 95 10.37 5.15 11.16
C LEU A 95 10.35 4.09 10.05
N LEU A 96 11.31 3.18 10.05
CA LEU A 96 11.38 2.09 9.06
C LEU A 96 10.25 1.09 9.23
N THR A 97 9.79 0.81 10.45
CA THR A 97 8.66 -0.09 10.71
C THR A 97 7.36 0.54 10.24
N LEU A 98 7.12 1.82 10.59
CA LEU A 98 5.98 2.58 10.07
C LEU A 98 6.02 2.63 8.54
N GLY A 99 7.18 2.95 7.96
CA GLY A 99 7.40 2.90 6.53
C GLY A 99 7.08 1.52 5.92
N GLY A 100 7.45 0.44 6.61
CA GLY A 100 7.15 -0.93 6.18
C GLY A 100 5.69 -1.32 6.16
N LEU A 101 4.82 -0.56 6.82
CA LEU A 101 3.37 -0.74 6.71
C LEU A 101 2.81 -0.12 5.43
N PHE A 102 3.56 0.72 4.71
CA PHE A 102 3.12 1.41 3.49
C PHE A 102 2.39 0.51 2.49
N PRO A 103 2.88 -0.70 2.14
CA PRO A 103 2.19 -1.54 1.16
C PRO A 103 0.79 -1.97 1.64
N LEU A 104 0.56 -2.15 2.95
CA LEU A 104 -0.77 -2.46 3.47
C LEU A 104 -1.77 -1.33 3.20
N GLY A 105 -1.30 -0.10 3.02
CA GLY A 105 -2.13 1.02 2.59
C GLY A 105 -2.79 0.77 1.22
N TYR A 106 -2.20 -0.03 0.34
CA TYR A 106 -2.84 -0.38 -0.94
C TYR A 106 -3.98 -1.39 -0.80
N LEU A 107 -4.01 -2.18 0.28
CA LEU A 107 -5.19 -2.98 0.62
C LEU A 107 -6.32 -2.08 1.11
N VAL A 108 -5.99 -1.06 1.92
CA VAL A 108 -6.98 -0.06 2.34
C VAL A 108 -7.46 0.77 1.14
N TYR A 109 -6.58 1.12 0.22
CA TYR A 109 -6.92 1.74 -1.06
C TYR A 109 -7.96 0.92 -1.82
N GLY A 110 -7.68 -0.37 -2.06
CA GLY A 110 -8.59 -1.24 -2.82
C GLY A 110 -9.94 -1.39 -2.12
N ALA A 111 -9.95 -1.56 -0.79
CA ALA A 111 -11.17 -1.62 -0.01
C ALA A 111 -11.94 -0.29 -0.02
N ALA A 112 -11.26 0.84 0.19
CA ALA A 112 -11.87 2.16 0.20
C ALA A 112 -12.48 2.52 -1.16
N VAL A 113 -11.85 2.13 -2.27
CA VAL A 113 -12.44 2.26 -3.61
C VAL A 113 -13.77 1.51 -3.70
N LEU A 114 -13.84 0.27 -3.22
CA LEU A 114 -15.08 -0.52 -3.25
C LEU A 114 -16.21 0.10 -2.40
N GLU A 115 -15.85 0.72 -1.27
CA GLU A 115 -16.79 1.22 -0.27
C GLU A 115 -17.23 2.67 -0.49
N ALA A 116 -16.30 3.56 -0.77
CA ALA A 116 -16.51 5.00 -0.82
C ALA A 116 -16.56 5.57 -2.24
N GLY A 117 -16.47 4.72 -3.27
CA GLY A 117 -16.28 5.15 -4.64
C GLY A 117 -14.80 5.34 -4.97
N ARG A 118 -14.48 5.33 -6.27
CA ARG A 118 -13.10 5.41 -6.75
C ARG A 118 -12.38 6.64 -6.20
N ASP A 119 -12.81 7.84 -6.54
CA ASP A 119 -12.03 9.04 -6.27
C ASP A 119 -11.91 9.34 -4.78
N SER A 120 -13.02 9.23 -4.03
CA SER A 120 -13.03 9.42 -2.58
C SER A 120 -12.23 8.33 -1.84
N GLY A 121 -12.31 7.08 -2.30
CA GLY A 121 -11.55 5.97 -1.73
C GLY A 121 -10.04 6.14 -1.93
N VAL A 122 -9.63 6.55 -3.14
CA VAL A 122 -8.24 6.88 -3.47
C VAL A 122 -7.74 8.02 -2.59
N GLU A 123 -8.45 9.15 -2.56
CA GLU A 123 -8.02 10.32 -1.79
C GLU A 123 -7.84 9.97 -0.31
N LEU A 124 -8.79 9.23 0.27
CA LEU A 124 -8.74 8.81 1.67
C LEU A 124 -7.49 7.97 1.95
N ALA A 125 -7.25 6.94 1.14
CA ALA A 125 -6.12 6.04 1.33
C ALA A 125 -4.79 6.76 1.11
N GLU A 126 -4.69 7.62 0.09
CA GLU A 126 -3.49 8.39 -0.19
C GLU A 126 -3.16 9.34 0.96
N ARG A 127 -4.11 10.22 1.30
CA ARG A 127 -3.91 11.29 2.26
C ARG A 127 -3.61 10.79 3.67
N TRP A 128 -4.34 9.78 4.12
CA TRP A 128 -4.32 9.39 5.53
C TRP A 128 -3.45 8.16 5.82
N ILE A 129 -3.06 7.40 4.80
CA ILE A 129 -2.35 6.13 4.99
C ILE A 129 -1.07 6.11 4.16
N LEU A 130 -1.17 6.16 2.83
CA LEU A 130 -0.01 5.98 1.97
C LEU A 130 1.00 7.12 2.12
N THR A 131 0.56 8.38 2.08
CA THR A 131 1.46 9.54 2.25
C THR A 131 2.21 9.53 3.59
N PRO A 132 1.56 9.43 4.76
CA PRO A 132 2.29 9.46 6.03
C PRO A 132 3.23 8.25 6.21
N LEU A 133 2.82 7.05 5.80
CA LEU A 133 3.68 5.86 5.88
C LEU A 133 4.86 5.97 4.90
N GLY A 134 4.61 6.44 3.68
CA GLY A 134 5.66 6.69 2.69
C GLY A 134 6.68 7.72 3.17
N LEU A 135 6.21 8.82 3.77
CA LEU A 135 7.07 9.82 4.40
C LEU A 135 7.90 9.24 5.55
N ALA A 136 7.33 8.34 6.37
CA ALA A 136 8.07 7.66 7.42
C ALA A 136 9.20 6.77 6.85
N ALA A 137 8.94 6.06 5.74
CA ALA A 137 9.97 5.28 5.05
C ALA A 137 11.11 6.18 4.54
N ILE A 138 10.78 7.28 3.88
CA ILE A 138 11.76 8.26 3.37
C ILE A 138 12.58 8.84 4.52
N ALA A 139 11.92 9.30 5.59
CA ALA A 139 12.58 9.86 6.77
C ALA A 139 13.51 8.84 7.45
N GLY A 140 13.09 7.58 7.57
CA GLY A 140 13.91 6.50 8.11
C GLY A 140 15.17 6.24 7.28
N LEU A 141 15.04 6.17 5.95
CA LEU A 141 16.17 5.96 5.04
C LEU A 141 17.13 7.15 5.00
N LEU A 142 16.63 8.38 4.94
CA LEU A 142 17.45 9.59 5.01
C LEU A 142 18.15 9.72 6.38
N GLY A 143 17.44 9.42 7.46
CA GLY A 143 18.02 9.39 8.80
C GLY A 143 19.17 8.39 8.91
N LEU A 144 19.00 7.18 8.36
CA LEU A 144 20.06 6.18 8.29
C LEU A 144 21.27 6.70 7.50
N LEU A 145 21.04 7.31 6.32
CA LEU A 145 22.11 7.89 5.51
C LEU A 145 22.91 8.95 6.29
N VAL A 146 22.23 9.87 6.97
CA VAL A 146 22.88 10.92 7.79
C VAL A 146 23.72 10.31 8.90
N VAL A 147 23.21 9.30 9.60
CA VAL A 147 23.96 8.63 10.67
C VAL A 147 25.21 7.93 10.11
N LEU A 148 25.10 7.25 8.97
CA LEU A 148 26.23 6.58 8.33
C LEU A 148 27.28 7.59 7.83
N ALA A 149 26.86 8.70 7.24
CA ALA A 149 27.77 9.76 6.79
C ALA A 149 28.58 10.36 7.94
N ARG A 150 27.92 10.63 9.09
CA ARG A 150 28.58 11.16 10.29
C ARG A 150 29.57 10.20 10.96
N ARG A 151 29.54 8.89 10.65
CA ARG A 151 30.55 7.94 11.14
C ARG A 151 31.81 7.90 10.25
N ARG A 152 31.73 8.39 9.01
CA ARG A 152 32.85 8.38 8.06
C ARG A 152 33.68 9.66 8.08
N ALA A 153 33.09 10.76 8.52
CA ALA A 153 33.76 12.05 8.76
C ALA A 153 34.44 12.05 10.13
#